data_AF-A0A2N1PAI9-F1
#
_entry.id   AF-A0A2N1PAI9-F1
#
_cell.length_a   1.000
_cell.length_b   1.000
_cell.length_c   1.000
_cell.angle_alpha   90.00
_cell.angle_beta   90.00
_cell.angle_gamma   90.00
#
_symmetry.space_group_name_H-M   'P 1'
#
loop_
_entity.id
_entity.type
_entity.pdbx_description
1 polymer ?
#
loop_
_entity_poly.entity_id
_entity_poly.type
_entity_poly.pdbx_seq_one_letter_code
_entity_poly.pdbx_strand_id
1 'polypeptide(L)'
;MQTALPLAGLILVLIGFILLMRSMWLRKPDHPTITGESSWRYSIFPWKYKQMWVSSGYLIFMLGQYTLMAGLILLAINQFLIN
;
A
#
# COMPACT_ATOMS: atom_id res chain seq x y z
N MET A 1 -19.40 -17.46 15.18
CA MET A 1 -19.41 -16.21 14.38
C MET A 1 -18.01 -15.58 14.19
N GLN A 2 -16.92 -16.13 14.75
CA GLN A 2 -15.57 -15.52 14.71
C GLN A 2 -14.77 -15.72 13.39
N THR A 3 -15.30 -16.43 12.39
CA THR A 3 -14.57 -16.74 11.15
C THR A 3 -14.63 -15.63 10.09
N ALA A 4 -15.64 -14.76 10.13
CA ALA A 4 -15.84 -13.75 9.09
C ALA A 4 -14.85 -12.57 9.19
N LEU A 5 -14.48 -12.17 10.41
CA LEU A 5 -13.58 -11.03 10.66
C LEU A 5 -12.14 -11.26 10.12
N PRO A 6 -11.46 -12.40 10.43
CA PRO A 6 -10.13 -12.65 9.90
C PRO A 6 -10.13 -12.86 8.37
N LEU A 7 -11.17 -13.48 7.83
CA LEU A 7 -11.31 -13.69 6.38
C LEU A 7 -11.43 -12.36 5.64
N ALA A 8 -12.27 -11.43 6.13
CA ALA A 8 -12.40 -10.10 5.57
C ALA A 8 -11.08 -9.31 5.63
N GLY A 9 -10.34 -9.41 6.75
CA GLY A 9 -9.02 -8.79 6.90
C GLY A 9 -8.00 -9.30 5.88
N LEU A 10 -7.92 -10.63 5.71
CA LEU A 10 -7.03 -11.25 4.73
C LEU A 10 -7.37 -10.83 3.29
N ILE A 11 -8.65 -10.78 2.93
CA ILE A 11 -9.09 -10.34 1.60
C ILE A 11 -8.66 -8.89 1.34
N LEU A 12 -8.84 -7.99 2.32
CA LEU A 12 -8.41 -6.59 2.19
C LEU A 12 -6.89 -6.47 2.03
N VAL A 13 -6.10 -7.26 2.76
CA VAL A 13 -4.64 -7.28 2.61
C VAL A 13 -4.24 -7.72 1.19
N LEU A 14 -4.87 -8.78 0.67
CA LEU A 14 -4.62 -9.27 -0.69
C LEU A 14 -4.99 -8.23 -1.75
N ILE A 15 -6.16 -7.59 -1.63
CA ILE A 15 -6.58 -6.52 -2.55
C ILE A 15 -5.60 -5.35 -2.48
N GLY A 16 -5.21 -4.92 -1.28
CA GLY A 16 -4.22 -3.87 -1.09
C GLY A 16 -2.88 -4.20 -1.75
N PHE A 17 -2.41 -5.44 -1.61
CA PHE A 17 -1.17 -5.90 -2.25
C PHE A 17 -1.26 -5.89 -3.78
N ILE A 18 -2.38 -6.37 -4.34
CA ILE A 18 -2.61 -6.35 -5.80
C ILE A 18 -2.64 -4.92 -6.34
N LEU A 19 -3.30 -3.98 -5.63
CA LEU A 19 -3.33 -2.57 -6.00
C LEU A 19 -1.93 -1.95 -5.95
N LEU A 20 -1.13 -2.24 -4.92
CA LEU A 20 0.25 -1.77 -4.83
C LEU A 20 1.09 -2.32 -5.98
N MET A 21 1.00 -3.61 -6.30
CA MET A 21 1.69 -4.21 -7.44
C MET A 21 1.25 -3.56 -8.76
N ARG A 22 -0.05 -3.35 -8.97
CA ARG A 22 -0.58 -2.64 -10.14
C ARG A 22 -0.06 -1.21 -10.23
N SER A 23 0.10 -0.52 -9.11
CA SER A 23 0.64 0.84 -9.09
C SER A 23 2.09 0.89 -9.59
N MET A 24 2.89 -0.15 -9.36
CA MET A 24 4.29 -0.20 -9.80
C MET A 24 4.43 -0.21 -11.33
N TRP A 25 3.45 -0.76 -12.05
CA TRP A 25 3.40 -0.72 -13.52
C TRP A 25 3.07 0.66 -14.08
N LEU A 26 2.53 1.56 -13.25
CA LEU A 26 2.18 2.94 -13.58
C LEU A 26 3.21 3.94 -13.03
N ARG A 27 4.40 3.45 -12.70
CA ARG A 27 5.52 4.28 -12.27
C ARG A 27 6.12 4.97 -13.49
N LYS A 28 6.47 6.25 -13.36
CA LYS A 28 7.15 6.96 -14.45
C LYS A 28 8.56 6.38 -14.62
N PRO A 29 9.03 6.15 -15.86
CA PRO A 29 10.33 5.53 -16.13
C PRO A 29 11.53 6.37 -15.62
N ASP A 30 11.38 7.69 -15.51
CA ASP A 30 12.51 8.61 -15.30
C ASP A 30 12.70 9.13 -13.87
N HIS A 31 12.11 8.48 -12.86
CA HIS A 31 12.40 8.92 -11.49
C HIS A 31 13.81 8.45 -11.05
N PRO A 32 14.65 9.33 -10.47
CA PRO A 32 16.06 9.07 -10.13
C PRO A 32 16.26 8.08 -8.97
N THR A 33 15.52 6.97 -8.96
CA THR A 33 15.91 5.75 -8.24
C THR A 33 16.98 4.96 -8.99
N ILE A 34 17.27 5.29 -10.26
CA ILE A 34 18.36 4.69 -11.04
C ILE A 34 19.72 5.34 -10.71
N THR A 35 19.76 6.56 -10.17
CA THR A 35 21.02 7.29 -9.88
C THR A 35 21.54 7.11 -8.45
N GLY A 36 21.02 6.18 -7.66
CA GLY A 36 21.59 5.85 -6.35
C GLY A 36 21.36 6.89 -5.24
N GLU A 37 20.53 7.93 -5.47
CA GLU A 37 20.05 8.78 -4.37
C GLU A 37 19.02 8.02 -3.53
N SER A 38 19.55 7.23 -2.61
CA SER A 38 18.97 6.80 -1.34
C SER A 38 17.44 6.96 -1.21
N SER A 39 16.73 5.92 -1.62
CA SER A 39 15.27 5.75 -1.61
C SER A 39 14.58 6.04 -0.26
N TRP A 40 15.31 6.01 0.85
CA TRP A 40 14.78 6.30 2.20
C TRP A 40 14.54 7.79 2.47
N ARG A 41 15.31 8.71 1.88
CA ARG A 41 15.02 10.14 2.02
C ARG A 41 13.75 10.53 1.29
N TYR A 42 13.42 9.80 0.24
CA TYR A 42 12.17 9.98 -0.48
C TYR A 42 10.98 9.39 0.30
N SER A 43 11.18 8.37 1.16
CA SER A 43 10.15 7.72 1.98
C SER A 43 9.43 8.58 3.00
N ILE A 44 10.09 9.64 3.44
CA ILE A 44 9.62 10.50 4.54
C ILE A 44 8.74 11.66 4.01
N PHE A 45 8.81 11.99 2.71
CA PHE A 45 8.15 13.18 2.15
C PHE A 45 7.11 12.82 1.06
N PRO A 46 5.81 12.71 1.41
CA PRO A 46 4.75 12.24 0.50
C PRO A 46 4.57 13.07 -0.78
N TRP A 47 4.94 14.36 -0.77
CA TRP A 47 4.88 15.18 -1.98
C TRP A 47 5.88 14.75 -3.07
N LYS A 48 7.01 14.14 -2.70
CA LYS A 48 7.97 13.59 -3.66
C LYS A 48 7.49 12.24 -4.24
N TYR A 49 6.63 11.49 -3.52
CA TYR A 49 5.99 10.27 -4.05
C TYR A 49 5.02 10.57 -5.19
N LYS A 50 4.27 11.68 -5.12
CA LYS A 50 3.35 12.07 -6.20
C LYS A 50 4.05 12.18 -7.57
N GLN A 51 5.36 12.46 -7.57
CA GLN A 51 6.13 12.61 -8.81
C GLN A 51 6.55 11.25 -9.42
N MET A 52 6.69 10.20 -8.59
CA MET A 52 7.15 8.85 -9.00
C MET A 52 6.11 8.07 -9.82
N TRP A 53 4.82 8.37 -9.66
CA TRP A 53 3.75 7.73 -10.43
C TRP A 53 3.08 8.72 -11.36
N VAL A 54 2.48 8.22 -12.45
CA VAL A 54 1.43 9.00 -13.14
C VAL A 54 0.25 9.21 -12.18
N SER A 55 -0.57 10.25 -12.40
CA SER A 55 -1.65 10.60 -11.45
C SER A 55 -2.58 9.43 -11.13
N SER A 56 -2.88 8.59 -12.12
CA SER A 56 -3.65 7.35 -11.95
C SER A 56 -2.91 6.29 -11.14
N GLY A 57 -1.59 6.13 -11.34
CA GLY A 57 -0.74 5.23 -10.57
C GLY A 57 -0.60 5.63 -9.11
N TYR A 58 -0.50 6.94 -8.83
CA TYR A 58 -0.45 7.47 -7.46
C TYR A 58 -1.76 7.24 -6.71
N LEU A 59 -2.90 7.42 -7.38
CA LEU A 59 -4.21 7.15 -6.79
C LEU A 59 -4.35 5.66 -6.45
N ILE A 60 -3.93 4.76 -7.35
CA ILE A 60 -3.93 3.30 -7.11
C ILE A 60 -2.97 2.95 -5.96
N PHE A 61 -1.80 3.59 -5.88
CA PHE A 61 -0.85 3.41 -4.79
C PHE A 61 -1.46 3.80 -3.44
N MET A 62 -2.09 4.99 -3.36
CA MET A 62 -2.76 5.48 -2.15
C MET A 62 -3.90 4.55 -1.73
N LEU A 63 -4.75 4.13 -2.67
CA LEU A 63 -5.81 3.15 -2.40
C LEU A 63 -5.23 1.83 -1.88
N GLY A 64 -4.19 1.30 -2.55
CA GLY A 64 -3.51 0.08 -2.12
C GLY A 64 -2.95 0.18 -0.70
N GLN A 65 -2.32 1.30 -0.34
CA GLN A 65 -1.83 1.55 1.02
C GLN A 65 -2.96 1.59 2.04
N TYR A 66 -4.04 2.34 1.78
CA TYR A 66 -5.17 2.44 2.72
C TYR A 66 -5.89 1.11 2.89
N THR A 67 -6.14 0.36 1.80
CA THR A 67 -6.78 -0.96 1.86
C THR A 67 -5.91 -1.95 2.63
N LEU A 68 -4.60 -1.95 2.40
CA LEU A 68 -3.66 -2.83 3.12
C LEU A 68 -3.61 -2.48 4.61
N MET A 69 -3.54 -1.19 4.95
CA MET A 69 -3.55 -0.73 6.34
C MET A 69 -4.86 -1.09 7.04
N ALA A 70 -6.01 -0.89 6.40
CA ALA A 70 -7.31 -1.29 6.93
C ALA A 70 -7.41 -2.80 7.17
N GLY A 71 -6.89 -3.62 6.24
CA GLY A 71 -6.82 -5.07 6.40
C GLY A 71 -5.95 -5.50 7.59
N LEU A 72 -4.77 -4.89 7.74
CA LEU A 72 -3.87 -5.15 8.88
C LEU A 72 -4.49 -4.71 10.22
N ILE A 73 -5.16 -3.55 10.27
CA ILE A 73 -5.86 -3.09 11.47
C ILE A 73 -6.98 -4.07 11.84
N LEU A 74 -7.78 -4.53 10.86
CA LEU A 74 -8.85 -5.47 11.11
C LEU A 74 -8.33 -6.81 11.66
N LEU A 75 -7.20 -7.30 11.13
CA LEU A 75 -6.52 -8.50 11.64
C LEU A 75 -5.95 -8.28 13.05
N ALA A 76 -5.38 -7.11 13.32
CA ALA A 76 -4.85 -6.77 14.64
C ALA A 76 -5.96 -6.67 15.70
N ILE A 77 -7.09 -6.04 15.36
CA ILE A 77 -8.29 -5.99 16.23
C ILE A 77 -8.80 -7.41 16.48
N ASN A 78 -8.86 -8.25 15.44
CA ASN A 78 -9.25 -9.65 15.61
C ASN A 78 -8.33 -10.37 16.61
N GLN A 79 -7.01 -10.18 16.51
CA GLN A 79 -6.05 -10.80 17.42
C GLN A 79 -6.20 -10.29 18.85
N PHE A 80 -6.50 -9.00 19.03
CA PHE A 80 -6.77 -8.42 20.34
C PHE A 80 -8.06 -8.96 20.97
N LEU A 81 -9.10 -9.24 20.17
CA LEU A 81 -10.36 -9.82 20.67
C LEU A 81 -10.25 -11.31 21.03
N ILE A 82 -9.25 -12.00 20.49
CA ILE A 82 -9.01 -13.43 20.76
C ILE A 82 -8.17 -13.63 22.02
N ASN A 83 -7.25 -12.70 22.30
CA ASN A 83 -6.40 -12.70 23.50
C ASN A 83 -7.12 -12.15 24.72
#